data_AF-A0A3D9INI7-F1
#
_entry.id   AF-A0A3D9INI7-F1
#
_cell.length_a   1.000
_cell.length_b   1.000
_cell.length_c   1.000
_cell.angle_alpha   90.00
_cell.angle_beta   90.00
_cell.angle_gamma   90.00
#
_symmetry.space_group_name_H-M   'P 1'
#
loop_
_entity.id
_entity.type
_entity.pdbx_description
1 polymer ?
#
loop_
_entity_poly.entity_id
_entity_poly.type
_entity_poly.pdbx_seq_one_letter_code
_entity_poly.pdbx_strand_id
1 'polypeptide(L)'
;MPGEDIDWKQALFEYVNVINAASLGTDLRKLGEIPDREHRERLNERAQLAARRDARWAIRTARSEMRVKIERYQSARGEVAADLSIHLVRLMEQRNQVWSEERVERERLRFVREGKIWRLTTVRPLPGERPGELAAEELDEVHDPWDGEKKAAAPSVPYLNPNAVYGSKSSKVYAGAYATSDDGWGYGGIGRGTPYLREEAVAYAERWWNEPNPAYENFEVNCTNYVSQCLFAGGAPMNYTGRRSSGWWYKGYSGKEEVWSFSWAVAAGLQQYLAVPRALGLRAEAVYDPRQLKLGDVICYDWDGSGRVGHNTIVTAFTPDGMPLVNANTVSSRHRYWDYKDSYAWSERTRYYFYHIADEF
;
A
#
# COMPACT_ATOMS: atom_id res chain seq x y z
N MET A 1 -11.32 -15.32 -35.38
CA MET A 1 -12.53 -14.71 -35.99
C MET A 1 -12.65 -13.29 -35.48
N PRO A 2 -12.42 -12.25 -36.31
CA PRO A 2 -12.31 -10.86 -35.85
C PRO A 2 -13.57 -10.24 -35.21
N GLY A 3 -14.74 -10.89 -35.33
CA GLY A 3 -16.02 -10.38 -34.83
C GLY A 3 -16.33 -10.69 -33.36
N GLU A 4 -15.64 -11.65 -32.72
CA GLU A 4 -15.88 -11.99 -31.31
C GLU A 4 -15.22 -11.01 -30.33
N ASP A 5 -14.13 -10.35 -30.75
CA ASP A 5 -13.34 -9.43 -29.92
C ASP A 5 -13.95 -8.05 -29.71
N ILE A 6 -14.96 -7.68 -30.51
CA ILE A 6 -15.60 -6.34 -30.46
C ILE A 6 -16.77 -6.36 -29.46
N ASP A 7 -17.40 -7.52 -29.26
CA ASP A 7 -18.75 -7.59 -28.72
C ASP A 7 -18.78 -7.69 -27.18
N TRP A 8 -17.83 -8.39 -26.56
CA TRP A 8 -17.68 -8.39 -25.09
C TRP A 8 -17.17 -7.05 -24.54
N LYS A 9 -16.46 -6.26 -25.36
CA LYS A 9 -15.99 -4.92 -24.99
C LYS A 9 -17.14 -3.93 -24.84
N GLN A 10 -18.25 -4.15 -25.54
CA GLN A 10 -19.48 -3.38 -25.35
C GLN A 10 -20.05 -3.63 -23.93
N ALA A 11 -20.11 -4.89 -23.49
CA ALA A 11 -20.54 -5.22 -22.12
C ALA A 11 -19.58 -4.65 -21.06
N LEU A 12 -18.28 -4.62 -21.34
CA LEU A 12 -17.31 -3.93 -20.50
C LEU A 12 -17.58 -2.42 -20.43
N PHE A 13 -17.82 -1.76 -21.57
CA PHE A 13 -18.13 -0.34 -21.63
C PHE A 13 -19.39 0.01 -20.82
N GLU A 14 -20.42 -0.83 -20.90
CA GLU A 14 -21.63 -0.71 -20.09
C GLU A 14 -21.33 -0.81 -18.59
N TYR A 15 -20.56 -1.81 -18.16
CA TYR A 15 -20.11 -1.93 -16.76
C TYR A 15 -19.37 -0.67 -16.29
N VAL A 16 -18.40 -0.19 -17.07
CA VAL A 16 -17.60 1.01 -16.74
C VAL A 16 -18.48 2.25 -16.62
N ASN A 17 -19.49 2.41 -17.47
CA ASN A 17 -20.44 3.51 -17.39
C ASN A 17 -21.30 3.47 -16.13
N VAL A 18 -21.72 2.27 -15.71
CA VAL A 18 -22.44 2.08 -14.44
C VAL A 18 -21.58 2.48 -13.25
N ILE A 19 -20.33 2.01 -13.19
CA ILE A 19 -19.39 2.37 -12.11
C ILE A 19 -19.07 3.86 -12.10
N ASN A 20 -18.88 4.47 -13.28
CA ASN A 20 -18.64 5.91 -13.41
C ASN A 20 -19.81 6.74 -12.88
N ALA A 21 -21.04 6.37 -13.26
CA ALA A 21 -22.24 7.07 -12.83
C ALA A 21 -22.48 6.94 -11.32
N ALA A 22 -22.16 5.79 -10.73
CA ALA A 22 -22.24 5.56 -9.28
C ALA A 22 -21.15 6.33 -8.50
N SER A 23 -19.95 6.47 -9.06
CA SER A 23 -18.79 7.09 -8.40
C SER A 23 -18.94 8.58 -8.10
N LEU A 24 -19.77 9.30 -8.85
CA LEU A 24 -20.09 10.71 -8.62
C LEU A 24 -21.19 10.93 -7.57
N GLY A 25 -21.69 9.87 -6.94
CA GLY A 25 -22.82 9.96 -6.01
C GLY A 25 -24.14 10.33 -6.69
N THR A 26 -24.17 10.39 -8.03
CA THR A 26 -25.31 10.87 -8.82
C THR A 26 -26.46 9.88 -8.82
N ASP A 27 -26.17 8.57 -8.81
CA ASP A 27 -27.22 7.54 -8.76
C ASP A 27 -26.71 6.14 -8.34
N LEU A 28 -26.76 5.82 -7.04
CA LEU A 28 -26.43 4.47 -6.55
C LEU A 28 -27.40 3.39 -7.08
N ARG A 29 -28.60 3.77 -7.55
CA ARG A 29 -29.58 2.81 -8.08
C ARG A 29 -29.07 2.15 -9.37
N LYS A 30 -28.18 2.83 -10.11
CA LYS A 30 -27.54 2.28 -11.32
C LYS A 30 -26.67 1.06 -11.04
N LEU A 31 -26.14 0.91 -9.81
CA LEU A 31 -25.45 -0.33 -9.43
C LEU A 31 -26.36 -1.56 -9.57
N GLY A 32 -27.68 -1.38 -9.55
CA GLY A 32 -28.69 -2.39 -9.87
C GLY A 32 -28.50 -3.08 -11.23
N GLU A 33 -27.90 -2.39 -12.20
CA GLU A 33 -27.63 -2.91 -13.56
C GLU A 33 -26.47 -3.93 -13.58
N ILE A 34 -25.64 -3.99 -12.54
CA ILE A 34 -24.56 -4.97 -12.41
C ILE A 34 -25.16 -6.35 -12.13
N PRO A 35 -24.94 -7.36 -13.01
CA PRO A 35 -25.53 -8.69 -12.84
C PRO A 35 -24.93 -9.47 -11.67
N ASP A 36 -23.63 -9.28 -11.40
CA ASP A 36 -22.95 -9.89 -10.25
C ASP A 36 -23.48 -9.30 -8.95
N ARG A 37 -24.36 -10.08 -8.28
CA ARG A 37 -25.01 -9.69 -7.03
C ARG A 37 -24.00 -9.44 -5.91
N GLU A 38 -23.02 -10.32 -5.75
CA GLU A 38 -22.02 -10.24 -4.66
C GLU A 38 -21.19 -8.96 -4.84
N HIS A 39 -20.74 -8.68 -6.07
CA HIS A 39 -20.01 -7.45 -6.38
C HIS A 39 -20.85 -6.19 -6.17
N ARG A 40 -22.11 -6.22 -6.60
CA ARG A 40 -23.03 -5.11 -6.41
C ARG A 40 -23.28 -4.80 -4.93
N GLU A 41 -23.45 -5.82 -4.10
CA GLU A 41 -23.59 -5.66 -2.64
C GLU A 41 -22.34 -5.00 -2.05
N ARG A 42 -21.14 -5.48 -2.39
CA ARG A 42 -19.86 -4.87 -1.96
C ARG A 42 -19.73 -3.40 -2.37
N LEU A 43 -20.07 -3.07 -3.61
CA LEU A 43 -20.01 -1.68 -4.10
C LEU A 43 -21.00 -0.76 -3.37
N ASN A 44 -22.21 -1.24 -3.11
CA ASN A 44 -23.22 -0.49 -2.36
C ASN A 44 -22.75 -0.20 -0.92
N GLU A 45 -22.24 -1.20 -0.22
CA GLU A 45 -21.73 -1.03 1.15
C GLU A 45 -20.60 0.00 1.20
N ARG A 46 -19.60 -0.11 0.31
CA ARG A 46 -18.49 0.84 0.19
C ARG A 46 -18.98 2.27 -0.08
N ALA A 47 -19.92 2.41 -1.02
CA ALA A 47 -20.48 3.72 -1.36
C ALA A 47 -21.24 4.35 -0.17
N GLN A 48 -22.00 3.56 0.58
CA GLN A 48 -22.70 4.03 1.79
C GLN A 48 -21.73 4.40 2.90
N LEU A 49 -20.66 3.65 3.11
CA LEU A 49 -19.61 3.96 4.09
C LEU A 49 -18.89 5.27 3.74
N ALA A 50 -18.50 5.45 2.47
CA ALA A 50 -17.92 6.68 1.97
C ALA A 50 -18.89 7.87 2.15
N ALA A 51 -20.15 7.72 1.76
CA ALA A 51 -21.16 8.77 1.92
C ALA A 51 -21.39 9.16 3.39
N ARG A 52 -21.42 8.19 4.31
CA ARG A 52 -21.54 8.45 5.76
C ARG A 52 -20.34 9.22 6.30
N ARG A 53 -19.12 8.83 5.90
CA ARG A 53 -17.89 9.55 6.25
C ARG A 53 -17.94 10.97 5.72
N ASP A 54 -18.25 11.12 4.43
CA ASP A 54 -18.25 12.40 3.74
C ASP A 54 -19.27 13.37 4.35
N ALA A 55 -20.47 12.89 4.66
CA ALA A 55 -21.48 13.66 5.38
C ALA A 55 -21.02 14.06 6.80
N ARG A 56 -20.39 13.13 7.54
CA ARG A 56 -19.89 13.39 8.90
C ARG A 56 -18.81 14.47 8.93
N TRP A 57 -17.93 14.49 7.93
CA TRP A 57 -16.78 15.40 7.88
C TRP A 57 -16.99 16.59 6.92
N ALA A 58 -18.19 16.75 6.37
CA ALA A 58 -18.50 17.77 5.37
C ALA A 58 -17.52 17.75 4.18
N ILE A 59 -17.10 16.54 3.77
CA ILE A 59 -16.29 16.30 2.57
C ILE A 59 -17.25 16.15 1.39
N ARG A 60 -16.88 16.71 0.24
CA ARG A 60 -17.64 16.59 -1.01
C ARG A 60 -16.73 16.10 -2.12
N THR A 61 -17.21 15.16 -2.93
CA THR A 61 -16.56 14.79 -4.19
C THR A 61 -17.00 15.78 -5.27
N ALA A 62 -16.16 16.77 -5.57
CA ALA A 62 -16.44 17.79 -6.58
C ALA A 62 -16.34 17.24 -8.01
N ARG A 63 -15.41 16.28 -8.25
CA ARG A 63 -15.21 15.63 -9.55
C ARG A 63 -14.72 14.20 -9.35
N SER A 64 -15.07 13.31 -10.27
CA SER A 64 -14.53 11.95 -10.37
C SER A 64 -14.26 11.63 -11.84
N GLU A 65 -13.04 11.16 -12.14
CA GLU A 65 -12.63 10.63 -13.43
C GLU A 65 -12.19 9.18 -13.25
N MET A 66 -12.55 8.32 -14.20
CA MET A 66 -12.11 6.93 -14.24
C MET A 66 -11.54 6.61 -15.61
N ARG A 67 -10.39 5.93 -15.64
CA ARG A 67 -9.77 5.40 -16.84
C ARG A 67 -9.55 3.90 -16.67
N VAL A 68 -10.00 3.13 -17.65
CA VAL A 68 -9.90 1.67 -17.63
C VAL A 68 -8.92 1.21 -18.69
N LYS A 69 -8.03 0.30 -18.32
CA LYS A 69 -7.08 -0.34 -19.21
C LYS A 69 -7.25 -1.85 -19.10
N ILE A 70 -7.36 -2.53 -20.25
CA ILE A 70 -7.29 -3.98 -20.32
C ILE A 70 -5.81 -4.37 -20.23
N GLU A 71 -5.41 -5.06 -19.16
CA GLU A 71 -4.03 -5.51 -18.98
C GLU A 71 -3.75 -6.80 -19.75
N ARG A 72 -4.67 -7.76 -19.63
CA ARG A 72 -4.68 -9.02 -20.38
C ARG A 72 -6.08 -9.58 -20.44
N TYR A 73 -6.35 -10.42 -21.42
CA TYR A 73 -7.59 -11.19 -21.48
C TYR A 73 -7.37 -12.56 -22.11
N GLN A 74 -8.25 -13.49 -21.77
CA GLN A 74 -8.31 -14.83 -22.35
C GLN A 74 -9.75 -15.07 -22.81
N SER A 75 -9.89 -15.66 -24.00
CA SER A 75 -11.19 -15.99 -24.59
C SER A 75 -11.25 -17.49 -24.89
N ALA A 76 -12.32 -18.15 -24.47
CA ALA A 76 -12.54 -19.57 -24.72
C ALA A 76 -14.04 -19.87 -24.81
N ARG A 77 -14.48 -20.51 -25.91
CA ARG A 77 -15.83 -21.10 -26.07
C ARG A 77 -17.00 -20.21 -25.58
N GLY A 78 -17.00 -18.93 -25.97
CA GLY A 78 -18.07 -18.00 -25.57
C GLY A 78 -17.92 -17.45 -24.15
N GLU A 79 -16.76 -17.59 -23.53
CA GLU A 79 -16.39 -16.94 -22.27
C GLU A 79 -15.16 -16.07 -22.48
N VAL A 80 -15.10 -14.95 -21.77
CA VAL A 80 -13.94 -14.07 -21.71
C VAL A 80 -13.60 -13.78 -20.25
N ALA A 81 -12.34 -13.95 -19.87
CA ALA A 81 -11.80 -13.46 -18.61
C ALA A 81 -10.81 -12.32 -18.91
N ALA A 82 -11.08 -11.12 -18.40
CA ALA A 82 -10.27 -9.93 -18.62
C ALA A 82 -9.77 -9.36 -17.30
N ASP A 83 -8.46 -9.16 -17.18
CA ASP A 83 -7.84 -8.44 -16.07
C ASP A 83 -7.69 -6.97 -16.48
N LEU A 84 -8.23 -6.08 -15.65
CA LEU A 84 -8.30 -4.65 -15.91
C LEU A 84 -7.60 -3.89 -14.80
N SER A 85 -6.97 -2.76 -15.17
CA SER A 85 -6.63 -1.69 -14.22
C SER A 85 -7.60 -0.53 -14.38
N ILE A 86 -8.08 -0.03 -13.24
CA ILE A 86 -9.00 1.09 -13.11
C ILE A 86 -8.26 2.21 -12.37
N HIS A 87 -7.87 3.26 -13.09
CA HIS A 87 -7.29 4.47 -12.52
C HIS A 87 -8.40 5.46 -12.22
N LEU A 88 -8.63 5.72 -10.93
CA LEU A 88 -9.63 6.62 -10.40
C LEU A 88 -8.95 7.88 -9.89
N VAL A 89 -9.44 9.05 -10.31
CA VAL A 89 -8.99 10.36 -9.82
C VAL A 89 -10.20 11.13 -9.32
N ARG A 90 -10.19 11.52 -8.05
CA ARG A 90 -11.29 12.27 -7.41
C ARG A 90 -10.78 13.60 -6.88
N LEU A 91 -11.47 14.66 -7.25
CA LEU A 91 -11.28 15.97 -6.64
C LEU A 91 -12.23 16.08 -5.46
N MET A 92 -11.66 16.11 -4.27
CA MET A 92 -12.36 16.23 -3.01
C MET A 92 -12.32 17.69 -2.54
N GLU A 93 -13.36 18.12 -1.83
CA GLU A 93 -13.50 19.47 -1.31
C GLU A 93 -13.96 19.43 0.14
N GLN A 94 -13.33 20.23 1.00
CA GLN A 94 -13.73 20.44 2.39
C GLN A 94 -13.33 21.88 2.79
N ARG A 95 -14.23 22.63 3.45
CA ARG A 95 -13.93 24.01 3.92
C ARG A 95 -13.32 24.92 2.83
N ASN A 96 -13.84 24.87 1.61
CA ASN A 96 -13.35 25.60 0.42
C ASN A 96 -11.90 25.30 0.00
N GLN A 97 -11.32 24.22 0.52
CA GLN A 97 -10.03 23.71 0.08
C GLN A 97 -10.24 22.37 -0.63
N VAL A 98 -9.41 22.12 -1.63
CA VAL A 98 -9.51 20.93 -2.47
C VAL A 98 -8.26 20.08 -2.36
N TRP A 99 -8.41 18.76 -2.49
CA TRP A 99 -7.31 17.83 -2.70
C TRP A 99 -7.70 16.75 -3.72
N SER A 100 -6.69 16.13 -4.33
CA SER A 100 -6.90 15.04 -5.29
C SER A 100 -6.61 13.72 -4.60
N GLU A 101 -7.58 12.80 -4.59
CA GLU A 101 -7.36 11.38 -4.28
C GLU A 101 -7.13 10.64 -5.60
N GLU A 102 -6.10 9.79 -5.67
CA GLU A 102 -5.87 8.90 -6.80
C GLU A 102 -5.74 7.45 -6.36
N ARG A 103 -6.33 6.53 -7.13
CA ARG A 103 -6.20 5.09 -6.90
C ARG A 103 -6.05 4.32 -8.19
N VAL A 104 -5.31 3.22 -8.13
CA VAL A 104 -5.29 2.21 -9.20
C VAL A 104 -5.74 0.89 -8.62
N GLU A 105 -6.94 0.46 -9.01
CA GLU A 105 -7.53 -0.82 -8.63
C GLU A 105 -7.36 -1.83 -9.77
N ARG A 106 -7.18 -3.11 -9.44
CA ARG A 106 -7.14 -4.20 -10.43
C ARG A 106 -8.29 -5.16 -10.20
N GLU A 107 -8.98 -5.51 -11.27
CA GLU A 107 -10.13 -6.41 -11.22
C GLU A 107 -10.08 -7.43 -12.36
N ARG A 108 -10.49 -8.66 -12.07
CA ARG A 108 -10.77 -9.70 -13.05
C ARG A 108 -12.27 -9.75 -13.31
N LEU A 109 -12.66 -9.50 -14.54
CA LEU A 109 -14.04 -9.59 -15.00
C LEU A 109 -14.21 -10.86 -15.85
N ARG A 110 -15.33 -11.56 -15.65
CA ARG A 110 -15.76 -12.67 -16.49
C ARG A 110 -17.01 -12.28 -17.26
N PHE A 111 -16.99 -12.58 -18.55
CA PHE A 111 -18.11 -12.40 -19.46
C PHE A 111 -18.49 -13.74 -20.09
N VAL A 112 -19.79 -13.97 -20.24
CA VAL A 112 -20.33 -15.15 -20.90
C VAL A 112 -21.26 -14.72 -22.04
N ARG A 113 -21.18 -15.44 -23.15
CA ARG A 113 -22.00 -15.23 -24.33
C ARG A 113 -23.32 -15.99 -24.21
N GLU A 114 -24.42 -15.26 -24.25
CA GLU A 114 -25.77 -15.77 -24.32
C GLU A 114 -26.36 -15.43 -25.69
N GLY A 115 -26.28 -16.37 -26.62
CA GLY A 115 -26.70 -16.16 -28.01
C GLY A 115 -25.83 -15.12 -28.73
N LYS A 116 -26.38 -13.92 -28.94
CA LYS A 116 -25.69 -12.79 -29.60
C LYS A 116 -25.22 -11.71 -28.61
N ILE A 117 -25.45 -11.88 -27.31
CA ILE A 117 -25.17 -10.85 -26.30
C ILE A 117 -24.10 -11.38 -25.36
N TRP A 118 -23.15 -10.53 -24.99
CA TRP A 118 -22.21 -10.79 -23.92
C TRP A 118 -22.72 -10.18 -22.61
N ARG A 119 -22.66 -10.95 -21.53
CA ARG A 119 -23.04 -10.48 -20.20
C ARG A 119 -21.87 -10.60 -19.24
N LEU A 120 -21.68 -9.57 -18.42
CA LEU A 120 -20.83 -9.65 -17.24
C LEU A 120 -21.44 -10.63 -16.24
N THR A 121 -20.67 -11.60 -15.78
CA THR A 121 -21.14 -12.60 -14.81
C THR A 121 -20.41 -12.51 -13.47
N THR A 122 -19.14 -12.10 -13.47
CA THR A 122 -18.35 -12.04 -12.23
C THR A 122 -17.34 -10.92 -12.27
N VAL A 123 -17.18 -10.21 -11.15
CA VAL A 123 -16.11 -9.26 -10.89
C VAL A 123 -15.37 -9.65 -9.62
N ARG A 124 -14.05 -9.83 -9.71
CA ARG A 124 -13.18 -10.13 -8.56
C ARG A 124 -12.04 -9.13 -8.49
N PRO A 125 -11.76 -8.49 -7.34
CA PRO A 125 -10.52 -7.73 -7.18
C PRO A 125 -9.30 -8.65 -7.30
N LEU A 126 -8.24 -8.18 -7.96
CA LEU A 126 -6.94 -8.87 -8.07
C LEU A 126 -5.94 -8.20 -7.13
N PRO A 127 -5.07 -9.03 -6.51
CA PRO A 127 -4.85 -9.10 -5.06
C PRO A 127 -5.27 -7.83 -4.31
N GLY A 128 -6.36 -7.96 -3.54
CA GLY A 128 -6.87 -6.93 -2.65
C GLY A 128 -6.09 -6.88 -1.34
N GLU A 129 -6.22 -5.78 -0.60
CA GLU A 129 -5.54 -5.50 0.67
C GLU A 129 -5.79 -6.53 1.80
N ARG A 130 -6.58 -7.59 1.57
CA ARG A 130 -6.69 -8.74 2.47
C ARG A 130 -5.58 -9.74 2.13
N PRO A 131 -4.73 -10.13 3.10
CA PRO A 131 -4.03 -11.40 3.00
C PRO A 131 -5.10 -12.47 2.78
N GLY A 132 -5.14 -13.08 1.60
CA GLY A 132 -6.19 -14.04 1.28
C GLY A 132 -6.20 -15.19 2.28
N GLU A 133 -7.35 -15.84 2.37
CA GLU A 133 -7.55 -17.21 2.87
C GLU A 133 -6.57 -18.24 2.24
N LEU A 134 -5.71 -17.83 1.28
CA LEU A 134 -4.61 -18.61 0.72
C LEU A 134 -3.30 -18.50 1.52
N ALA A 135 -3.16 -17.58 2.47
CA ALA A 135 -1.92 -17.41 3.25
C ALA A 135 -1.97 -18.08 4.64
N ALA A 136 -3.09 -18.68 5.02
CA ALA A 136 -3.25 -19.30 6.34
C ALA A 136 -2.76 -20.75 6.37
N GLU A 137 -2.70 -21.45 5.23
CA GLU A 137 -2.24 -22.86 5.18
C GLU A 137 -0.73 -22.99 4.87
N GLU A 138 -0.06 -21.97 4.33
CA GLU A 138 1.35 -22.05 3.92
C GLU A 138 2.35 -21.38 4.88
N LEU A 139 1.92 -20.87 6.03
CA LEU A 139 2.83 -20.26 7.01
C LEU A 139 3.32 -21.20 8.11
N ASP A 140 2.84 -22.45 8.15
CA ASP A 140 3.26 -23.43 9.16
C ASP A 140 4.37 -24.39 8.71
N GLU A 141 4.81 -24.35 7.45
CA GLU A 141 5.98 -25.12 7.01
C GLU A 141 6.84 -24.34 6.00
N VAL A 142 7.52 -23.28 6.46
CA VAL A 142 8.77 -22.87 5.79
C VAL A 142 9.85 -23.87 6.21
N HIS A 143 9.78 -25.07 5.62
CA HIS A 143 10.95 -25.93 5.51
C HIS A 143 11.93 -25.21 4.58
N ASP A 144 13.18 -25.09 4.99
CA ASP A 144 14.29 -24.53 4.20
C ASP A 144 14.72 -25.57 3.14
N PRO A 145 14.43 -25.41 1.83
CA PRO A 145 14.81 -26.37 0.81
C PRO A 145 15.70 -25.68 -0.22
N TRP A 146 16.99 -25.83 0.02
CA TRP A 146 18.02 -25.70 -0.99
C TRP A 146 17.79 -26.73 -2.11
N ASP A 147 17.13 -26.35 -3.21
CA ASP A 147 17.21 -27.05 -4.50
C ASP A 147 16.29 -26.46 -5.60
N GLY A 148 16.88 -26.15 -6.77
CA GLY A 148 16.15 -26.20 -8.05
C GLY A 148 15.82 -24.89 -8.78
N GLU A 149 16.77 -24.46 -9.61
CA GLU A 149 16.68 -23.66 -10.87
C GLU A 149 15.47 -22.76 -11.23
N LYS A 150 15.83 -21.47 -11.50
CA LYS A 150 15.31 -20.44 -12.46
C LYS A 150 14.82 -19.17 -11.73
N LYS A 151 15.03 -17.92 -12.15
CA LYS A 151 15.64 -17.22 -13.30
C LYS A 151 16.61 -16.15 -12.76
N ALA A 152 17.58 -15.71 -13.55
CA ALA A 152 18.49 -14.62 -13.17
C ALA A 152 17.76 -13.26 -13.13
N ALA A 153 17.46 -12.77 -11.92
CA ALA A 153 17.18 -11.37 -11.68
C ALA A 153 18.51 -10.60 -11.59
N ALA A 154 18.58 -9.42 -12.21
CA ALA A 154 19.75 -8.56 -12.10
C ALA A 154 19.95 -8.13 -10.64
N PRO A 155 21.20 -8.00 -10.16
CA PRO A 155 21.45 -7.64 -8.77
C PRO A 155 20.87 -6.27 -8.45
N SER A 156 20.03 -6.19 -7.41
CA SER A 156 19.57 -4.94 -6.83
C SER A 156 20.80 -4.17 -6.30
N VAL A 157 21.13 -3.04 -6.91
CA VAL A 157 22.16 -2.15 -6.39
C VAL A 157 21.61 -1.54 -5.09
N PRO A 158 22.33 -1.57 -3.96
CA PRO A 158 21.87 -0.89 -2.75
C PRO A 158 21.63 0.58 -3.10
N TYR A 159 20.39 1.05 -2.96
CA TYR A 159 20.10 2.46 -3.14
C TYR A 159 20.73 3.23 -1.98
N LEU A 160 21.92 3.77 -2.24
CA LEU A 160 22.53 4.82 -1.43
C LEU A 160 21.77 6.11 -1.74
N ASN A 161 21.06 6.64 -0.76
CA ASN A 161 20.41 7.94 -0.86
C ASN A 161 21.46 8.99 -1.32
N PRO A 162 21.34 9.59 -2.52
CA PRO A 162 22.30 10.58 -3.02
C PRO A 162 22.37 11.82 -2.12
N ASN A 163 21.27 12.18 -1.46
CA ASN A 163 21.24 13.26 -0.47
C ASN A 163 21.99 12.88 0.81
N ALA A 164 22.11 11.60 1.15
CA ALA A 164 22.95 11.13 2.26
C ALA A 164 24.45 11.03 1.89
N VAL A 165 24.78 11.03 0.59
CA VAL A 165 26.16 11.00 0.08
C VAL A 165 26.71 12.42 -0.14
N TYR A 166 25.87 13.38 -0.54
CA TYR A 166 26.30 14.75 -0.87
C TYR A 166 25.83 15.83 0.12
N GLY A 167 24.91 15.53 1.03
CA GLY A 167 24.41 16.45 2.06
C GLY A 167 24.49 15.83 3.45
N SER A 168 25.40 16.34 4.28
CA SER A 168 25.62 15.91 5.68
C SER A 168 26.39 14.59 5.87
N LYS A 169 27.55 14.71 6.51
CA LYS A 169 28.39 13.62 6.98
C LYS A 169 27.66 12.79 8.07
N SER A 170 26.83 11.80 7.71
CA SER A 170 26.59 10.59 8.53
C SER A 170 25.45 9.69 8.00
N SER A 171 25.64 8.97 6.89
CA SER A 171 24.93 7.69 6.71
C SER A 171 25.73 6.58 7.41
N LYS A 172 25.66 6.49 8.74
CA LYS A 172 26.30 5.39 9.45
C LYS A 172 25.36 4.18 9.40
N VAL A 173 25.65 3.26 8.49
CA VAL A 173 25.23 1.86 8.59
C VAL A 173 25.76 1.36 9.94
N TYR A 174 24.88 1.13 10.91
CA TYR A 174 25.25 0.52 12.19
C TYR A 174 25.53 -0.97 11.94
N ALA A 175 26.73 -1.27 11.44
CA ALA A 175 27.33 -2.58 11.62
C ALA A 175 27.79 -2.67 13.08
N GLY A 176 27.49 -3.79 13.74
CA GLY A 176 27.73 -4.01 15.17
C GLY A 176 29.13 -3.60 15.65
N ALA A 177 29.19 -3.05 16.86
CA ALA A 177 30.38 -2.53 17.48
C ALA A 177 31.48 -3.60 17.65
N TYR A 178 32.53 -3.48 16.84
CA TYR A 178 33.89 -3.84 17.22
C TYR A 178 34.78 -2.64 16.86
N ALA A 179 34.84 -1.65 17.75
CA ALA A 179 35.82 -0.58 17.66
C ALA A 179 36.73 -0.71 18.88
N THR A 180 37.96 -1.13 18.60
CA THR A 180 39.11 -1.20 19.48
C THR A 180 39.42 0.17 20.06
N SER A 181 39.76 0.19 21.34
CA SER A 181 40.32 1.32 22.09
C SER A 181 41.62 1.83 21.47
N ASP A 182 41.77 3.15 21.34
CA ASP A 182 43.02 3.89 21.61
C ASP A 182 42.76 5.41 21.69
N ASP A 183 42.76 5.90 22.93
CA ASP A 183 43.40 7.11 23.46
C ASP A 183 43.19 8.52 22.86
N GLY A 184 42.77 9.46 23.72
CA GLY A 184 43.34 10.81 23.74
C GLY A 184 42.39 12.02 23.66
N TRP A 185 41.70 12.33 24.76
CA TRP A 185 41.16 13.66 25.14
C TRP A 185 40.52 14.56 24.05
N GLY A 186 39.21 14.39 23.85
CA GLY A 186 38.34 15.42 23.28
C GLY A 186 37.00 15.40 24.02
N TYR A 187 36.59 16.53 24.59
CA TYR A 187 35.29 16.70 25.26
C TYR A 187 34.17 16.08 24.43
N GLY A 188 33.42 15.17 25.05
CA GLY A 188 32.40 14.33 24.42
C GLY A 188 31.35 15.14 23.68
N GLY A 189 31.43 15.12 22.35
CA GLY A 189 30.29 15.44 21.51
C GLY A 189 29.24 14.36 21.74
N ILE A 190 28.18 14.70 22.47
CA ILE A 190 26.92 13.96 22.43
C ILE A 190 26.58 13.79 20.96
N GLY A 191 26.70 12.57 20.44
CA GLY A 191 26.43 12.28 19.04
C GLY A 191 25.01 12.74 18.74
N ARG A 192 24.86 13.77 17.90
CA ARG A 192 23.53 14.19 17.43
C ARG A 192 22.89 13.00 16.72
N GLY A 193 21.69 12.63 17.13
CA GLY A 193 20.93 11.55 16.50
C GLY A 193 20.71 11.81 15.02
N THR A 194 20.45 10.75 14.25
CA THR A 194 20.12 10.91 12.83
C THR A 194 18.71 11.50 12.72
N PRO A 195 18.52 12.70 12.15
CA PRO A 195 17.18 13.30 12.04
C PRO A 195 16.32 12.52 11.06
N TYR A 196 15.03 12.38 11.38
CA TYR A 196 14.03 11.83 10.46
C TYR A 196 13.47 12.94 9.56
N LEU A 197 13.82 12.87 8.27
CA LEU A 197 13.42 13.81 7.23
C LEU A 197 12.05 13.41 6.68
N ARG A 198 10.99 13.89 7.34
CA ARG A 198 9.59 13.57 7.01
C ARG A 198 9.25 13.90 5.56
N GLU A 199 9.73 15.04 5.07
CA GLU A 199 9.51 15.51 3.71
C GLU A 199 10.14 14.57 2.67
N GLU A 200 11.29 13.97 2.96
CA GLU A 200 11.93 12.98 2.08
C GLU A 200 11.15 11.66 2.06
N ALA A 201 10.60 11.23 3.20
CA ALA A 201 9.70 10.09 3.25
C ALA A 201 8.43 10.32 2.41
N VAL A 202 7.85 11.52 2.50
CA VAL A 202 6.69 11.91 1.68
C VAL A 202 7.06 12.02 0.20
N ALA A 203 8.19 12.63 -0.15
CA ALA A 203 8.64 12.75 -1.53
C ALA A 203 8.84 11.37 -2.18
N TYR A 204 9.42 10.43 -1.43
CA TYR A 204 9.53 9.04 -1.87
C TYR A 204 8.14 8.39 -2.07
N ALA A 205 7.25 8.58 -1.09
CA ALA A 205 5.90 8.04 -1.15
C ALA A 205 5.13 8.57 -2.38
N GLU A 206 5.24 9.86 -2.67
CA GLU A 206 4.65 10.51 -3.83
C GLU A 206 5.24 10.03 -5.17
N ARG A 207 6.51 9.61 -5.19
CA ARG A 207 7.15 9.12 -6.42
C ARG A 207 6.68 7.71 -6.81
N TRP A 208 6.51 6.83 -5.81
CA TRP A 208 6.37 5.38 -6.00
C TRP A 208 5.00 4.85 -5.57
N TRP A 209 3.97 5.68 -5.40
CA TRP A 209 2.66 5.20 -4.96
C TRP A 209 2.00 4.25 -5.97
N ASN A 210 2.22 4.43 -7.28
CA ASN A 210 1.57 3.69 -8.36
C ASN A 210 2.45 2.68 -9.11
N GLU A 211 3.73 2.58 -8.79
CA GLU A 211 4.66 1.63 -9.39
C GLU A 211 5.71 1.19 -8.36
N PRO A 212 6.18 -0.07 -8.40
CA PRO A 212 7.24 -0.51 -7.50
C PRO A 212 8.58 0.14 -7.87
N ASN A 213 9.39 0.45 -6.87
CA ASN A 213 10.75 0.92 -7.11
C ASN A 213 11.65 -0.25 -7.54
N PRO A 214 12.27 -0.21 -8.75
CA PRO A 214 13.10 -1.30 -9.26
C PRO A 214 14.40 -1.54 -8.47
N ALA A 215 14.75 -0.67 -7.52
CA ALA A 215 15.87 -0.89 -6.60
C ALA A 215 15.56 -1.93 -5.50
N TYR A 216 14.30 -2.34 -5.35
CA TYR A 216 13.83 -3.29 -4.35
C TYR A 216 13.00 -4.38 -5.03
N GLU A 217 12.84 -5.52 -4.37
CA GLU A 217 11.91 -6.54 -4.86
C GLU A 217 10.47 -6.05 -4.81
N ASN A 218 9.70 -6.50 -5.80
CA ASN A 218 8.28 -6.22 -5.88
C ASN A 218 7.47 -7.42 -5.38
N PHE A 219 6.86 -7.29 -4.21
CA PHE A 219 5.97 -8.30 -3.66
C PHE A 219 4.55 -8.16 -4.22
N GLU A 220 3.82 -9.27 -4.31
CA GLU A 220 2.39 -9.24 -4.68
C GLU A 220 1.57 -8.36 -3.72
N VAL A 221 1.88 -8.44 -2.42
CA VAL A 221 1.35 -7.56 -1.37
C VAL A 221 2.46 -6.60 -0.90
N ASN A 222 2.60 -5.47 -1.60
CA ASN A 222 3.78 -4.60 -1.44
C ASN A 222 3.67 -3.49 -0.37
N CYS A 223 2.53 -3.34 0.33
CA CYS A 223 2.30 -2.20 1.23
C CYS A 223 3.41 -1.96 2.26
N THR A 224 3.88 -3.01 2.93
CA THR A 224 4.89 -2.88 3.99
C THR A 224 6.28 -2.61 3.44
N ASN A 225 6.65 -3.28 2.35
CA ASN A 225 7.92 -3.03 1.67
C ASN A 225 7.99 -1.57 1.20
N TYR A 226 6.92 -1.06 0.60
CA TYR A 226 6.79 0.34 0.21
C TYR A 226 6.88 1.30 1.40
N VAL A 227 6.15 1.06 2.50
CA VAL A 227 6.24 1.90 3.71
C VAL A 227 7.66 1.88 4.29
N SER A 228 8.31 0.72 4.35
CA SER A 228 9.70 0.61 4.82
C SER A 228 10.66 1.39 3.94
N GLN A 229 10.48 1.36 2.61
CA GLN A 229 11.26 2.18 1.69
C GLN A 229 11.06 3.69 1.95
N CYS A 230 9.83 4.13 2.21
CA CYS A 230 9.54 5.53 2.54
C CYS A 230 10.22 5.94 3.86
N LEU A 231 10.13 5.11 4.91
CA LEU A 231 10.80 5.35 6.19
C LEU A 231 12.32 5.43 6.02
N PHE A 232 12.90 4.53 5.22
CA PHE A 232 14.33 4.54 4.93
C PHE A 232 14.76 5.77 4.12
N ALA A 233 13.96 6.18 3.14
CA ALA A 233 14.20 7.41 2.38
C ALA A 233 14.17 8.67 3.28
N GLY A 234 13.31 8.66 4.31
CA GLY A 234 13.30 9.66 5.38
C GLY A 234 14.47 9.60 6.35
N GLY A 235 15.43 8.68 6.18
CA GLY A 235 16.65 8.61 7.00
C GLY A 235 16.56 7.69 8.21
N ALA A 236 15.50 6.88 8.35
CA ALA A 236 15.43 5.88 9.42
C ALA A 236 16.55 4.84 9.29
N PRO A 237 17.37 4.62 10.35
CA PRO A 237 18.49 3.70 10.28
C PRO A 237 18.01 2.25 10.33
N MET A 238 18.47 1.47 9.36
CA MET A 238 18.27 0.02 9.38
C MET A 238 19.02 -0.63 10.55
N ASN A 239 18.39 -1.64 11.15
CA ASN A 239 18.99 -2.45 12.20
C ASN A 239 19.21 -3.87 11.65
N TYR A 240 20.41 -4.11 11.11
CA TYR A 240 20.79 -5.39 10.50
C TYR A 240 21.18 -6.41 11.57
N THR A 241 20.43 -7.50 11.64
CA THR A 241 20.70 -8.61 12.58
C THR A 241 21.08 -9.90 11.88
N GLY A 242 20.89 -9.98 10.55
CA GLY A 242 21.08 -11.18 9.74
C GLY A 242 20.00 -12.26 9.94
N ARG A 243 19.03 -12.05 10.85
CA ARG A 243 17.91 -12.99 11.09
C ARG A 243 16.60 -12.36 10.66
N ARG A 244 15.81 -13.06 9.83
CA ARG A 244 14.54 -12.52 9.30
C ARG A 244 13.55 -12.11 10.38
N SER A 245 13.51 -12.81 11.51
CA SER A 245 12.60 -12.55 12.62
C SER A 245 13.00 -11.36 13.51
N SER A 246 14.07 -10.63 13.20
CA SER A 246 14.58 -9.56 14.06
C SER A 246 15.19 -8.40 13.29
N GLY A 247 15.23 -7.24 13.92
CA GLY A 247 15.69 -6.01 13.30
C GLY A 247 14.66 -5.41 12.34
N TRP A 248 15.08 -4.39 11.60
CA TRP A 248 14.34 -3.80 10.50
C TRP A 248 15.35 -3.44 9.42
N TRP A 249 15.43 -4.26 8.37
CA TRP A 249 16.51 -4.18 7.40
C TRP A 249 16.19 -4.84 6.06
N TYR A 250 16.84 -4.31 5.04
CA TYR A 250 16.84 -4.82 3.67
C TYR A 250 18.27 -4.80 3.14
N LYS A 251 18.73 -5.92 2.61
CA LYS A 251 20.07 -6.07 2.03
C LYS A 251 20.02 -6.27 0.51
N GLY A 252 18.83 -6.51 -0.06
CA GLY A 252 18.66 -6.89 -1.45
C GLY A 252 19.14 -8.32 -1.69
N TYR A 253 19.51 -8.63 -2.94
CA TYR A 253 19.93 -9.96 -3.34
C TYR A 253 21.33 -10.32 -2.85
N SER A 254 21.44 -11.50 -2.22
CA SER A 254 22.69 -12.19 -1.94
C SER A 254 22.71 -13.49 -2.74
N GLY A 255 23.34 -13.47 -3.92
CA GLY A 255 23.21 -14.55 -4.89
C GLY A 255 21.82 -14.53 -5.54
N LYS A 256 21.04 -15.60 -5.39
CA LYS A 256 19.66 -15.72 -5.93
C LYS A 256 18.59 -15.41 -4.88
N GLU A 257 18.98 -15.30 -3.62
CA GLU A 257 18.05 -15.07 -2.52
C GLU A 257 18.01 -13.60 -2.18
N GLU A 258 16.80 -13.10 -2.00
CA GLU A 258 16.59 -11.79 -1.45
C GLU A 258 16.69 -11.83 0.08
N VAL A 259 17.40 -10.89 0.68
CA VAL A 259 17.71 -10.92 2.11
C VAL A 259 17.14 -9.68 2.82
N TRP A 260 16.12 -9.90 3.65
CA TRP A 260 15.38 -8.86 4.38
C TRP A 260 14.73 -9.41 5.66
N SER A 261 14.32 -8.53 6.60
CA SER A 261 13.58 -8.90 7.82
C SER A 261 12.07 -8.89 7.65
N PHE A 262 11.31 -9.72 8.38
CA PHE A 262 9.85 -9.73 8.35
C PHE A 262 9.25 -8.34 8.62
N SER A 263 9.85 -7.57 9.50
CA SER A 263 9.48 -6.17 9.75
C SER A 263 9.63 -5.23 8.55
N TRP A 264 10.43 -5.58 7.55
CA TRP A 264 10.61 -4.79 6.33
C TRP A 264 9.47 -4.98 5.33
N ALA A 265 8.98 -6.21 5.16
CA ALA A 265 8.04 -6.55 4.08
C ALA A 265 6.71 -7.19 4.53
N VAL A 266 6.55 -7.58 5.80
CA VAL A 266 5.33 -8.25 6.32
C VAL A 266 4.58 -7.32 7.27
N ALA A 267 3.27 -7.16 7.04
CA ALA A 267 2.50 -6.11 7.70
C ALA A 267 2.46 -6.23 9.23
N ALA A 268 2.14 -7.43 9.73
CA ALA A 268 2.24 -7.74 11.16
C ALA A 268 3.66 -7.58 11.72
N GLY A 269 4.69 -7.92 10.93
CA GLY A 269 6.09 -7.77 11.33
C GLY A 269 6.47 -6.31 11.57
N LEU A 270 6.06 -5.40 10.67
CA LEU A 270 6.33 -3.96 10.84
C LEU A 270 5.56 -3.42 12.05
N GLN A 271 4.29 -3.76 12.19
CA GLN A 271 3.50 -3.30 13.34
C GLN A 271 4.09 -3.75 14.68
N GLN A 272 4.49 -5.02 14.81
CA GLN A 272 5.14 -5.54 16.01
C GLN A 272 6.47 -4.84 16.28
N TYR A 273 7.23 -4.53 15.23
CA TYR A 273 8.44 -3.74 15.35
C TYR A 273 8.12 -2.33 15.85
N LEU A 274 7.17 -1.60 15.26
CA LEU A 274 6.84 -0.24 15.72
C LEU A 274 6.24 -0.21 17.14
N ALA A 275 5.54 -1.27 17.56
CA ALA A 275 4.91 -1.38 18.88
C ALA A 275 5.90 -1.48 20.05
N VAL A 276 7.10 -2.01 19.82
CA VAL A 276 8.07 -2.28 20.88
C VAL A 276 9.05 -1.11 21.00
N PRO A 277 9.10 -0.39 22.15
CA PRO A 277 10.07 0.65 22.38
C PRO A 277 11.51 0.11 22.28
N ARG A 278 12.42 0.92 21.73
CA ARG A 278 13.84 0.55 21.61
C ARG A 278 14.75 1.76 21.76
N ALA A 279 16.01 1.49 22.12
CA ALA A 279 17.01 2.52 22.32
C ALA A 279 17.66 3.04 21.02
N LEU A 280 17.73 2.21 19.98
CA LEU A 280 18.44 2.50 18.72
C LEU A 280 17.64 1.97 17.51
N GLY A 281 17.91 2.52 16.33
CA GLY A 281 17.24 2.11 15.09
C GLY A 281 15.96 2.91 14.83
N LEU A 282 15.12 2.43 13.91
CA LEU A 282 13.78 2.97 13.69
C LEU A 282 12.92 2.88 14.98
N ARG A 283 12.54 4.03 15.53
CA ARG A 283 11.71 4.19 16.72
C ARG A 283 10.37 4.83 16.38
N ALA A 284 9.34 4.47 17.14
CA ALA A 284 8.03 5.07 17.05
C ALA A 284 7.34 5.12 18.43
N GLU A 285 6.37 6.02 18.55
CA GLU A 285 5.44 6.11 19.67
C GLU A 285 4.05 5.75 19.18
N ALA A 286 3.36 4.87 19.91
CA ALA A 286 1.96 4.58 19.63
C ALA A 286 1.09 5.76 20.09
N VAL A 287 0.25 6.29 19.19
CA VAL A 287 -0.71 7.35 19.48
C VAL A 287 -2.14 6.83 19.34
N TYR A 288 -3.11 7.51 19.95
CA TYR A 288 -4.49 7.01 20.05
C TYR A 288 -5.47 7.73 19.13
N ASP A 289 -5.13 8.94 18.68
CA ASP A 289 -5.96 9.72 17.77
C ASP A 289 -5.20 10.00 16.46
N PRO A 290 -5.83 9.81 15.28
CA PRO A 290 -5.18 10.02 13.99
C PRO A 290 -4.71 11.47 13.79
N ARG A 291 -5.27 12.45 14.51
CA ARG A 291 -4.81 13.86 14.46
C ARG A 291 -3.46 14.08 15.14
N GLN A 292 -2.96 13.11 15.90
CA GLN A 292 -1.63 13.17 16.50
C GLN A 292 -0.52 12.80 15.50
N LEU A 293 -0.89 12.25 14.35
CA LEU A 293 0.05 11.87 13.31
C LEU A 293 0.59 13.10 12.58
N LYS A 294 1.83 12.99 12.11
CA LYS A 294 2.54 13.92 11.25
C LYS A 294 2.88 13.26 9.92
N LEU A 295 3.37 14.06 8.97
CA LEU A 295 3.93 13.55 7.71
C LEU A 295 5.00 12.48 7.97
N GLY A 296 4.99 11.39 7.19
CA GLY A 296 5.91 10.27 7.36
C GLY A 296 5.51 9.25 8.44
N ASP A 297 4.44 9.51 9.19
CA ASP A 297 3.95 8.56 10.19
C ASP A 297 3.20 7.38 9.55
N VAL A 298 3.03 6.29 10.31
CA VAL A 298 2.49 5.02 9.81
C VAL A 298 1.15 4.70 10.46
N ILE A 299 0.22 4.19 9.64
CA ILE A 299 -1.04 3.60 10.10
C ILE A 299 -1.05 2.12 9.72
N CYS A 300 -1.33 1.25 10.68
CA CYS A 300 -1.47 -0.18 10.50
C CYS A 300 -2.94 -0.60 10.66
N TYR A 301 -3.41 -1.50 9.79
CA TYR A 301 -4.80 -1.95 9.73
C TYR A 301 -4.89 -3.45 10.02
N ASP A 302 -5.64 -3.79 11.06
CA ASP A 302 -6.11 -5.14 11.37
C ASP A 302 -7.56 -5.24 10.89
N TRP A 303 -7.77 -5.83 9.72
CA TRP A 303 -9.02 -5.73 8.98
C TRP A 303 -10.22 -6.39 9.67
N ASP A 304 -9.99 -7.49 10.37
CA ASP A 304 -11.01 -8.33 11.00
C ASP A 304 -10.98 -8.26 12.53
N GLY A 305 -10.09 -7.44 13.09
CA GLY A 305 -9.95 -7.27 14.53
C GLY A 305 -9.34 -8.49 15.23
N SER A 306 -8.67 -9.37 14.48
CA SER A 306 -8.02 -10.59 14.98
C SER A 306 -6.76 -10.30 15.79
N GLY A 307 -6.24 -9.07 15.74
CA GLY A 307 -4.92 -8.69 16.22
C GLY A 307 -3.82 -8.89 15.17
N ARG A 308 -4.15 -9.42 13.98
CA ARG A 308 -3.19 -9.64 12.90
C ARG A 308 -3.29 -8.53 11.86
N VAL A 309 -2.34 -7.59 11.90
CA VAL A 309 -2.26 -6.52 10.92
C VAL A 309 -2.00 -7.06 9.51
N GLY A 310 -2.86 -6.65 8.57
CA GLY A 310 -2.81 -7.04 7.17
C GLY A 310 -2.38 -5.93 6.21
N HIS A 311 -2.35 -4.68 6.65
CA HIS A 311 -2.00 -3.54 5.79
C HIS A 311 -1.29 -2.43 6.55
N ASN A 312 -0.42 -1.70 5.84
CA ASN A 312 0.31 -0.55 6.35
C ASN A 312 0.26 0.59 5.32
N THR A 313 0.09 1.82 5.80
CA THR A 313 0.09 3.03 4.97
C THR A 313 0.99 4.09 5.60
N ILE A 314 1.47 5.04 4.80
CA ILE A 314 2.24 6.20 5.28
C ILE A 314 1.45 7.50 5.10
N VAL A 315 1.48 8.38 6.10
CA VAL A 315 0.84 9.70 6.08
C VAL A 315 1.64 10.65 5.19
N THR A 316 0.98 11.21 4.17
CA THR A 316 1.62 12.06 3.15
C THR A 316 0.99 13.44 3.00
N ALA A 317 -0.23 13.61 3.50
CA ALA A 317 -0.91 14.89 3.54
C ALA A 317 -1.98 14.90 4.64
N PHE A 318 -2.67 16.02 4.77
CA PHE A 318 -3.82 16.17 5.66
C PHE A 318 -4.94 16.88 4.93
N THR A 319 -6.16 16.51 5.28
CA THR A 319 -7.36 17.26 4.92
C THR A 319 -7.41 18.60 5.66
N PRO A 320 -8.23 19.56 5.21
CA PRO A 320 -8.41 20.87 5.85
C PRO A 320 -8.83 20.86 7.32
N ASP A 321 -9.40 19.78 7.82
CA ASP A 321 -9.73 19.60 9.24
C ASP A 321 -8.66 18.85 10.06
N GLY A 322 -7.52 18.52 9.43
CA GLY A 322 -6.39 17.87 10.08
C GLY A 322 -6.45 16.35 10.08
N MET A 323 -7.38 15.71 9.36
CA MET A 323 -7.39 14.25 9.23
C MET A 323 -6.34 13.77 8.22
N PRO A 324 -5.59 12.69 8.52
CA PRO A 324 -4.54 12.20 7.64
C PRO A 324 -5.04 11.74 6.27
N LEU A 325 -4.21 11.98 5.27
CA LEU A 325 -4.29 11.41 3.93
C LEU A 325 -3.04 10.55 3.73
N VAL A 326 -3.21 9.36 3.18
CA VAL A 326 -2.16 8.34 3.14
C VAL A 326 -1.89 7.83 1.73
N ASN A 327 -0.67 7.32 1.54
CA ASN A 327 -0.28 6.58 0.35
C ASN A 327 -0.04 5.09 0.67
N ALA A 328 -0.27 4.24 -0.33
CA ALA A 328 -0.02 2.79 -0.29
C ALA A 328 0.28 2.22 -1.68
N ASN A 329 0.86 1.00 -1.73
CA ASN A 329 1.34 0.37 -2.97
C ASN A 329 0.89 -1.09 -3.20
N THR A 330 -0.03 -1.65 -2.38
CA THR A 330 -0.71 -2.93 -2.75
C THR A 330 -1.85 -2.65 -3.72
N VAL A 331 -2.88 -1.96 -3.24
CA VAL A 331 -3.79 -1.19 -4.09
C VAL A 331 -3.23 0.22 -4.08
N SER A 332 -2.63 0.63 -5.21
CA SER A 332 -1.95 1.91 -5.32
C SER A 332 -2.91 3.03 -4.96
N SER A 333 -2.57 3.78 -3.92
CA SER A 333 -3.40 4.83 -3.36
C SER A 333 -2.53 6.05 -3.09
N ARG A 334 -3.01 7.23 -3.47
CA ARG A 334 -2.38 8.52 -3.21
C ARG A 334 -3.41 9.46 -2.60
N HIS A 335 -3.04 10.06 -1.47
CA HIS A 335 -3.87 11.00 -0.71
C HIS A 335 -5.26 10.43 -0.39
N ARG A 336 -5.32 9.11 -0.14
CA ARG A 336 -6.56 8.43 0.25
C ARG A 336 -6.87 8.77 1.70
N TYR A 337 -8.15 8.96 2.01
CA TYR A 337 -8.56 9.22 3.38
C TYR A 337 -8.22 8.02 4.30
N TRP A 338 -7.60 8.30 5.44
CA TRP A 338 -6.95 7.29 6.31
C TRP A 338 -7.85 6.17 6.81
N ASP A 339 -9.16 6.38 6.92
CA ASP A 339 -10.04 5.40 7.55
C ASP A 339 -10.27 4.13 6.70
N TYR A 340 -9.92 4.16 5.42
CA TYR A 340 -9.98 3.02 4.49
C TYR A 340 -11.34 2.32 4.42
N LYS A 341 -12.41 2.96 4.87
CA LYS A 341 -13.75 2.34 4.94
C LYS A 341 -14.33 1.95 3.58
N ASP A 342 -13.79 2.53 2.53
CA ASP A 342 -14.14 2.23 1.15
C ASP A 342 -13.21 1.17 0.52
N SER A 343 -12.41 0.45 1.32
CA SER A 343 -11.62 -0.70 0.89
C SER A 343 -12.45 -1.98 0.80
N TYR A 344 -12.08 -2.87 -0.11
CA TYR A 344 -12.56 -4.26 -0.13
C TYR A 344 -12.13 -5.05 1.12
N ALA A 345 -11.07 -4.62 1.80
CA ALA A 345 -10.56 -5.31 2.98
C ALA A 345 -11.29 -4.93 4.27
N TRP A 346 -11.79 -3.70 4.36
CA TRP A 346 -12.37 -3.12 5.56
C TRP A 346 -13.60 -3.89 6.07
N SER A 347 -13.78 -3.90 7.38
CA SER A 347 -14.99 -4.38 8.06
C SER A 347 -15.26 -3.55 9.31
N GLU A 348 -16.44 -3.66 9.91
CA GLU A 348 -16.73 -2.98 11.18
C GLU A 348 -15.83 -3.43 12.34
N ARG A 349 -15.16 -4.58 12.19
CA ARG A 349 -14.19 -5.10 13.16
C ARG A 349 -12.79 -4.52 12.97
N THR A 350 -12.57 -3.72 11.93
CA THR A 350 -11.25 -3.17 11.62
C THR A 350 -10.71 -2.35 12.80
N ARG A 351 -9.48 -2.65 13.21
CA ARG A 351 -8.71 -1.93 14.21
C ARG A 351 -7.56 -1.20 13.56
N TYR A 352 -7.25 -0.01 14.09
CA TYR A 352 -6.19 0.85 13.61
C TYR A 352 -5.11 0.99 14.68
N TYR A 353 -3.86 0.97 14.27
CA TYR A 353 -2.71 1.30 15.12
C TYR A 353 -1.97 2.47 14.49
N PHE A 354 -1.78 3.54 15.27
CA PHE A 354 -1.17 4.78 14.81
C PHE A 354 0.22 4.90 15.42
N TYR A 355 1.23 5.13 14.58
CA TYR A 355 2.62 5.22 15.01
C TYR A 355 3.23 6.54 14.57
N HIS A 356 3.53 7.37 15.57
CA HIS A 356 4.34 8.57 15.41
C HIS A 356 5.81 8.16 15.32
N ILE A 357 6.44 8.35 14.15
CA ILE A 357 7.87 8.03 13.97
C ILE A 357 8.71 9.08 14.71
N ALA A 358 9.75 8.65 15.42
CA ALA A 358 10.62 9.57 16.15
C ALA A 358 11.30 10.58 15.21
N ASP A 359 11.41 11.84 15.64
CA ASP A 359 12.04 12.92 14.85
C ASP A 359 13.59 12.78 14.77
N GLU A 360 14.19 11.91 15.59
CA GLU A 360 15.62 11.58 15.60
C GLU A 360 15.88 10.13 16.06
N PHE A 361 17.00 9.53 15.66
CA PHE A 361 17.39 8.14 15.99
C PHE A 361 18.79 7.99 16.58
#